data_AF-A0A2N9N3L3-F1
#
_entry.id   AF-A0A2N9N3L3-F1
#
_cell.length_a   1.000
_cell.length_b   1.000
_cell.length_c   1.000
_cell.angle_alpha   90.00
_cell.angle_beta   90.00
_cell.angle_gamma   90.00
#
_symmetry.space_group_name_H-M   'P 1'
#
loop_
_entity.id
_entity.type
_entity.pdbx_description
1 polymer ?
#
loop_
_entity_poly.entity_id
_entity_poly.type
_entity_poly.pdbx_seq_one_letter_code
_entity_poly.pdbx_strand_id
1 'polypeptide(L)' 'MRSQYSIAYTPTNDRKDGSYRKLEIKLSNKDYKAQARKGYYAIKPESR' A
#
# COMPACT_ATOMS: atom_id res chain seq x y z
N MET A 1 11.59 -3.69 -24.61
CA MET A 1 10.51 -4.25 -23.77
C MET A 1 10.52 -3.54 -22.42
N ARG A 2 9.37 -3.21 -21.85
CA ARG A 2 9.27 -2.48 -20.57
C ARG A 2 8.52 -3.36 -19.58
N SER A 3 9.24 -4.02 -18.68
CA SER A 3 8.63 -4.90 -17.68
C SER A 3 8.02 -4.04 -16.58
N GLN A 4 6.70 -4.11 -16.42
CA GLN A 4 5.99 -3.56 -15.26
C GLN A 4 5.41 -4.71 -14.45
N TYR A 5 5.54 -4.62 -13.13
CA TYR A 5 5.07 -5.62 -12.20
C TYR A 5 4.13 -4.97 -11.19
N SER A 6 3.08 -5.68 -10.81
CA SER A 6 2.11 -5.25 -9.81
C SER A 6 2.22 -6.14 -8.58
N ILE A 7 2.17 -5.53 -7.40
CA ILE A 7 2.25 -6.22 -6.11
C ILE A 7 1.03 -5.82 -5.29
N ALA A 8 0.35 -6.82 -4.72
CA ALA A 8 -0.71 -6.60 -3.74
C ALA A 8 -0.18 -6.93 -2.34
N TYR A 9 -0.65 -6.17 -1.35
CA TYR A 9 -0.31 -6.36 0.06
C TYR A 9 -1.57 -6.24 0.90
N THR A 10 -1.80 -7.24 1.74
CA THR A 10 -2.86 -7.23 2.76
C THR A 10 -2.23 -6.83 4.09
N PRO A 11 -2.74 -5.78 4.76
CA PRO A 11 -2.21 -5.38 6.05
C PRO A 11 -2.41 -6.46 7.10
N THR A 12 -1.46 -6.61 8.03
CA THR A 12 -1.58 -7.51 9.18
C THR A 12 -2.55 -7.00 10.26
N ASN A 13 -2.85 -5.70 10.26
CA ASN A 13 -3.86 -5.11 11.14
C ASN A 13 -5.18 -5.00 10.37
N ASP A 14 -6.20 -5.75 10.76
CA ASP A 14 -7.51 -5.72 10.09
C ASP A 14 -8.48 -4.67 10.67
N ARG A 15 -8.07 -3.93 11.72
CA ARG A 15 -8.91 -2.93 12.36
C ARG A 15 -9.20 -1.76 11.43
N LYS A 16 -10.48 -1.56 11.09
CA LYS A 16 -10.94 -0.41 10.32
C LYS A 16 -11.43 0.70 11.26
N ASP A 17 -10.49 1.34 11.94
CA ASP A 17 -10.71 2.37 12.97
C ASP A 17 -10.64 3.80 12.42
N GLY A 18 -10.45 3.98 11.11
CA GLY A 18 -10.27 5.28 10.47
C GLY A 18 -8.87 5.86 10.62
N SER A 19 -7.91 5.16 11.24
CA SER A 19 -6.54 5.66 11.39
C SER A 19 -5.83 5.75 10.04
N TYR A 20 -4.91 6.71 9.92
CA TYR A 20 -3.98 6.74 8.78
C TYR A 20 -2.92 5.65 8.94
N ARG A 21 -2.70 4.89 7.88
CA ARG A 21 -1.67 3.86 7.79
C ARG A 21 -0.66 4.25 6.74
N LYS A 22 0.53 4.64 7.19
CA LYS A 22 1.67 4.94 6.33
C LYS A 22 2.17 3.66 5.66
N LEU A 23 2.45 3.74 4.37
CA LEU A 23 3.10 2.69 3.60
C LEU A 23 4.53 3.11 3.29
N GLU A 24 5.47 2.22 3.54
CA GLU A 24 6.88 2.40 3.20
C GLU A 24 7.32 1.22 2.35
N ILE A 25 7.88 1.49 1.17
CA ILE A 25 8.41 0.48 0.28
C ILE A 25 9.92 0.65 0.25
N LYS A 26 10.64 -0.35 0.74
CA LYS A 26 12.09 -0.43 0.66
C LYS A 26 12.44 -1.36 -0.48
N LEU A 27 13.11 -0.81 -1.49
CA LEU A 27 13.60 -1.58 -2.62
C LEU A 27 14.99 -2.10 -2.28
N SER A 28 15.24 -3.37 -2.59
CA SER A 28 16.56 -3.99 -2.41
C SER A 28 17.59 -3.42 -3.38
N ASN A 29 17.17 -3.06 -4.59
CA ASN A 29 17.99 -2.39 -5.60
C ASN A 29 17.52 -0.94 -5.81
N LYS A 30 18.48 -0.01 -5.82
CA LYS A 30 18.28 1.44 -6.00
C LYS A 30 17.88 1.82 -7.43
N ASP A 31 18.16 0.97 -8.42
CA ASP A 31 17.80 1.22 -9.81
C ASP A 31 16.30 1.02 -10.09
N TYR A 32 15.60 0.36 -9.16
CA TYR A 32 14.17 0.14 -9.25
C TYR A 32 13.39 1.38 -8.79
N LYS A 33 12.24 1.60 -9.41
CA LYS A 33 11.30 2.67 -9.06
C LYS A 33 9.97 2.06 -8.66
N ALA A 34 9.55 2.27 -7.43
CA ALA A 34 8.23 1.90 -6.96
C ALA A 34 7.26 3.08 -7.13
N GLN A 35 6.13 2.83 -7.77
CA GLN A 35 4.99 3.74 -7.76
C GLN A 35 3.93 3.16 -6.85
N ALA A 36 3.68 3.83 -5.72
CA ALA A 36 2.71 3.39 -4.74
C ALA A 36 2.13 4.58 -3.98
N ARG A 37 1.02 4.31 -3.28
CA ARG A 37 0.40 5.28 -2.38
C ARG A 37 1.31 5.46 -1.16
N LYS A 38 1.40 6.69 -0.62
CA LYS A 38 2.15 6.98 0.62
C LYS A 38 1.50 6.34 1.86
N GLY A 39 0.22 5.99 1.77
CA GLY A 39 -0.57 5.40 2.83
C GLY A 39 -2.05 5.42 2.48
N TYR A 40 -2.88 4.97 3.41
CA TYR A 40 -4.33 4.93 3.28
C TYR A 40 -5.00 5.06 4.65
N TYR A 41 -6.26 5.47 4.68
CA TYR A 41 -7.08 5.46 5.89
C TYR A 41 -7.80 4.12 6.03
N ALA A 42 -7.79 3.55 7.23
CA ALA A 42 -8.46 2.28 7.53
C ALA A 42 -9.96 2.47 7.79
N ILE A 43 -10.69 2.98 6.80
CA ILE A 43 -12.11 3.32 6.96
C ILE A 43 -12.96 2.06 6.75
N LYS A 44 -14.00 1.87 7.57
CA LYS A 44 -15.03 0.85 7.29
C LYS A 44 -15.75 1.29 6.01
N PRO A 45 -15.92 0.41 5.01
CA PRO A 45 -16.79 0.74 3.89
C PRO A 45 -18.18 1.06 4.46
N GLU A 46 -18.72 2.23 4.14
CA GLU A 46 -20.11 2.52 4.46
C GLU A 46 -20.96 1.41 3.85
N SER A 47 -21.78 0.78 4.70
CA SER A 47 -22.80 -0.15 4.21
C SER A 47 -23.84 0.72 3.51
N ARG A 48 -23.82 0.67 2.18
CA ARG A 48 -24.79 1.37 1.34
C ARG A 48 -26.16 0.72 1.47
#